data_AF-A0A7S4PTY6-F1
#
_entry.id   AF-A0A7S4PTY6-F1
#
_cell.length_a   1.000
_cell.length_b   1.000
_cell.length_c   1.000
_cell.angle_alpha   90.00
_cell.angle_beta   90.00
_cell.angle_gamma   90.00
#
_symmetry.space_group_name_H-M   'P 1'
#
loop_
_entity.id
_entity.type
_entity.pdbx_description
1 polymer ?
#
loop_
_entity_poly.entity_id
_entity_poly.type
_entity_poly.pdbx_seq_one_letter_code
_entity_poly.pdbx_strand_id
1 'polypeptide(L)'
;PKVGHPGSWDPPRAEAPTALGPLRPQPGWAGQPQRSSNMFRCLVLAALSLLGACRAGDAELSKMVAELQQLARIQQEKISAYEAQVEKRKVKTMPRNLRDNNIEFRTIYKDNVVRYRRQYNDAEELQQLTNNVWFLFCGVLVLFMQAGLTLIEAGMGRVKNAQVIFIKNLTISAASCLGWWAFGWSFAFSGPYERGFKENEFAGKEQFLGHHLTVQRKDGQMEPDIRLCEWFLTWAICGVATLIAGAGVTERMDFLGALIFSFLYSSFIIPIVVAWGYGQGWLAKMNDTGYLDFGGSGIVFMSGGVAALVGAIIAGKRTGRFDGLAKAKDRLANWPKSFQPHSMPMVVIGTFLLWFGWYGIVCKMPMRSNEMGMLAAQVAMNATIAAAASGVLAFLLRLAMRRKYDIGMLCNGILAGLVAISAGCASVECGSALAIGLVGGLLYFFTSLAIRAAKIDDSVDAFAVYGVPGMWGLLAAPLFDWGNGFSHFHGFWGFRCIKALDNRCKGHDDGLVKDAIAANFALMGAVAGWVAVLSAIILVILKVAKLLREVRYGDGDERGAAEEGSTGDRANDYKYEDVYINSSI
;
A
#
# COMPACT_ATOMS: atom_id res chain seq x y z
N PRO A 1 -16.36 4.35 76.14
CA PRO A 1 -16.16 5.42 77.15
C PRO A 1 -16.73 6.76 76.68
N LYS A 2 -17.76 7.21 77.39
CA LYS A 2 -18.38 8.55 77.43
C LYS A 2 -19.18 9.06 76.21
N VAL A 3 -20.49 9.02 76.48
CA VAL A 3 -21.66 9.74 75.95
C VAL A 3 -21.47 11.26 75.93
N GLY A 4 -22.11 11.94 74.97
CA GLY A 4 -22.39 13.39 74.99
C GLY A 4 -23.30 13.86 73.84
N HIS A 5 -24.60 13.96 74.10
CA HIS A 5 -25.61 14.75 73.36
C HIS A 5 -25.72 16.16 74.01
N PRO A 6 -26.57 17.13 73.56
CA PRO A 6 -27.12 17.49 72.24
C PRO A 6 -27.22 19.04 71.98
N GLY A 7 -27.77 19.44 70.83
CA GLY A 7 -28.38 20.77 70.55
C GLY A 7 -27.50 21.73 69.74
N SER A 8 -27.98 22.61 68.86
CA SER A 8 -29.30 23.00 68.34
C SER A 8 -29.08 24.14 67.32
N TRP A 9 -30.08 24.45 66.48
CA TRP A 9 -30.30 25.69 65.70
C TRP A 9 -29.92 25.75 64.20
N ASP A 10 -30.96 25.49 63.39
CA ASP A 10 -31.51 26.10 62.17
C ASP A 10 -30.69 26.94 61.14
N PRO A 11 -31.13 26.95 59.86
CA PRO A 11 -30.34 27.31 58.67
C PRO A 11 -30.56 28.76 58.20
N PRO A 12 -29.76 29.26 57.21
CA PRO A 12 -30.40 29.55 55.90
C PRO A 12 -29.51 29.45 54.63
N ARG A 13 -30.20 29.16 53.51
CA ARG A 13 -30.10 29.66 52.11
C ARG A 13 -28.77 29.69 51.32
N ALA A 14 -28.86 28.99 50.18
CA ALA A 14 -28.60 29.41 48.78
C ALA A 14 -27.26 30.07 48.39
N GLU A 15 -26.54 29.45 47.45
CA GLU A 15 -26.34 29.89 46.05
C GLU A 15 -25.20 29.07 45.38
N ALA A 16 -25.31 28.85 44.06
CA ALA A 16 -24.25 28.31 43.18
C ALA A 16 -23.24 29.44 42.82
N PRO A 17 -22.22 29.31 41.93
CA PRO A 17 -21.70 28.19 41.13
C PRO A 17 -20.14 28.15 41.03
N THR A 18 -19.62 27.38 40.07
CA THR A 18 -18.35 27.49 39.29
C THR A 18 -17.20 26.52 39.58
N ALA A 19 -16.57 26.15 38.46
CA ALA A 19 -15.59 25.09 38.23
C ALA A 19 -14.14 25.60 38.28
N LEU A 20 -13.18 24.72 38.55
CA LEU A 20 -11.90 24.55 37.83
C LEU A 20 -10.88 23.72 38.65
N GLY A 21 -10.25 22.74 38.00
CA GLY A 21 -8.82 22.45 38.23
C GLY A 21 -8.43 21.06 38.75
N PRO A 22 -7.24 20.54 38.39
CA PRO A 22 -7.04 19.11 38.07
C PRO A 22 -5.98 18.40 38.95
N LEU A 23 -6.03 17.07 39.10
CA LEU A 23 -4.94 16.31 39.74
C LEU A 23 -4.70 14.91 39.13
N ARG A 24 -3.41 14.61 38.88
CA ARG A 24 -2.75 13.29 38.76
C ARG A 24 -1.59 13.28 39.80
N PRO A 25 -0.88 12.15 40.08
CA PRO A 25 -1.32 10.79 40.45
C PRO A 25 -0.48 10.18 41.64
N GLN A 26 -0.74 8.90 41.99
CA GLN A 26 0.10 7.88 42.71
C GLN A 26 -0.27 7.52 44.19
N PRO A 27 0.16 6.36 44.79
CA PRO A 27 -0.17 4.95 44.47
C PRO A 27 -0.39 4.04 45.73
N GLY A 28 -0.80 2.75 45.61
CA GLY A 28 -0.50 1.70 46.63
C GLY A 28 -1.56 0.64 47.03
N TRP A 29 -1.65 -0.47 46.26
CA TRP A 29 -1.71 -1.92 46.63
C TRP A 29 -2.54 -2.47 47.82
N ALA A 30 -3.41 -3.48 47.56
CA ALA A 30 -3.25 -4.92 47.96
C ALA A 30 -4.52 -5.81 47.75
N GLY A 31 -4.35 -7.02 47.18
CA GLY A 31 -5.12 -8.24 47.52
C GLY A 31 -6.22 -8.78 46.58
N GLN A 32 -5.92 -9.83 45.81
CA GLN A 32 -6.87 -10.81 45.19
C GLN A 32 -6.87 -12.14 46.00
N PRO A 33 -7.67 -13.23 45.75
CA PRO A 33 -8.54 -13.57 44.60
C PRO A 33 -9.90 -14.29 44.89
N GLN A 34 -10.97 -13.99 44.14
CA GLN A 34 -12.11 -14.92 43.95
C GLN A 34 -13.01 -14.48 42.77
N ARG A 35 -12.59 -14.69 41.51
CA ARG A 35 -13.42 -14.32 40.33
C ARG A 35 -13.09 -15.19 39.10
N SER A 36 -13.70 -16.36 38.99
CA SER A 36 -13.76 -17.10 37.71
C SER A 36 -15.17 -17.55 37.32
N SER A 37 -16.12 -17.64 38.26
CA SER A 37 -17.54 -17.97 37.97
C SER A 37 -18.37 -16.79 37.43
N ASN A 38 -17.98 -15.55 37.74
CA ASN A 38 -18.78 -14.37 37.38
C ASN A 38 -18.47 -13.81 35.99
N MET A 39 -17.30 -14.12 35.43
CA MET A 39 -16.89 -13.55 34.13
C MET A 39 -17.63 -14.20 32.95
N PHE A 40 -17.86 -15.52 33.03
CA PHE A 40 -18.59 -16.25 31.98
C PHE A 40 -20.09 -15.91 31.97
N ARG A 41 -20.70 -15.71 33.16
CA ARG A 41 -22.08 -15.22 33.28
C ARG A 41 -22.24 -13.78 32.78
N CYS A 42 -21.26 -12.90 33.02
CA CYS A 42 -21.28 -11.54 32.48
C CYS A 42 -21.09 -11.50 30.96
N LEU A 43 -20.28 -12.41 30.38
CA LEU A 43 -20.08 -12.48 28.92
C LEU A 43 -21.32 -13.01 28.18
N VAL A 44 -22.04 -13.99 28.74
CA VAL A 44 -23.29 -14.50 28.15
C VAL A 44 -24.42 -13.48 28.30
N LEU A 45 -24.50 -12.76 29.44
CA LEU A 45 -25.48 -11.68 29.61
C LEU A 45 -25.16 -10.46 28.73
N ALA A 46 -23.87 -10.14 28.49
CA ALA A 46 -23.46 -9.08 27.57
C ALA A 46 -23.76 -9.43 26.11
N ALA A 47 -23.58 -10.70 25.71
CA ALA A 47 -23.93 -11.18 24.37
C ALA A 47 -25.46 -11.21 24.14
N LEU A 48 -26.24 -11.57 25.16
CA LEU A 48 -27.71 -11.53 25.10
C LEU A 48 -28.26 -10.10 25.15
N SER A 49 -27.60 -9.16 25.85
CA SER A 49 -27.96 -7.74 25.82
C SER A 49 -27.60 -7.07 24.49
N LEU A 50 -26.52 -7.49 23.82
CA LEU A 50 -26.14 -7.02 22.49
C LEU A 50 -27.09 -7.55 21.41
N LEU A 51 -27.55 -8.80 21.52
CA LEU A 51 -28.59 -9.36 20.64
C LEU A 51 -29.97 -8.72 20.89
N GLY A 52 -30.28 -8.33 22.13
CA GLY A 52 -31.46 -7.54 22.47
C GLY A 52 -31.41 -6.09 21.95
N ALA A 53 -30.23 -5.46 21.98
CA ALA A 53 -30.01 -4.11 21.48
C ALA A 53 -30.11 -4.00 19.95
N CYS A 54 -29.73 -5.04 19.20
CA CYS A 54 -29.93 -5.09 17.74
C CYS A 54 -31.42 -5.16 17.36
N ARG A 55 -32.27 -5.87 18.12
CA ARG A 55 -33.72 -5.91 17.87
C ARG A 55 -34.47 -4.67 18.37
N ALA A 56 -33.99 -4.03 19.43
CA ALA A 56 -34.57 -2.79 19.95
C ALA A 56 -34.21 -1.57 19.07
N GLY A 57 -33.00 -1.55 18.50
CA GLY A 57 -32.54 -0.50 17.59
C GLY A 57 -33.36 -0.41 16.31
N ASP A 58 -33.76 -1.52 15.70
CA ASP A 58 -34.59 -1.51 14.49
C ASP A 58 -36.02 -1.01 14.76
N ALA A 59 -36.57 -1.27 15.95
CA ALA A 59 -37.89 -0.78 16.36
C ALA A 59 -37.86 0.72 16.69
N GLU A 60 -36.83 1.22 17.37
CA GLU A 60 -36.67 2.66 17.61
C GLU A 60 -36.31 3.41 16.33
N LEU A 61 -35.46 2.84 15.46
CA LEU A 61 -35.09 3.45 14.20
C LEU A 61 -36.27 3.51 13.23
N SER A 62 -37.08 2.46 13.14
CA SER A 62 -38.32 2.47 12.34
C SER A 62 -39.34 3.48 12.87
N LYS A 63 -39.41 3.65 14.20
CA LYS A 63 -40.27 4.66 14.84
C LYS A 63 -39.76 6.09 14.58
N MET A 64 -38.45 6.33 14.67
CA MET A 64 -37.83 7.61 14.30
C MET A 64 -37.98 7.92 12.81
N VAL A 65 -37.84 6.92 11.94
CA VAL A 65 -38.05 7.07 10.49
C VAL A 65 -39.52 7.38 10.20
N ALA A 66 -40.47 6.73 10.89
CA ALA A 66 -41.90 7.02 10.77
C ALA A 66 -42.25 8.42 11.26
N GLU A 67 -41.69 8.86 12.39
CA GLU A 67 -41.85 10.22 12.92
C GLU A 67 -41.25 11.28 11.97
N LEU A 68 -40.07 11.02 11.41
CA LEU A 68 -39.44 11.89 10.40
C LEU A 68 -40.26 11.95 9.12
N GLN A 69 -40.81 10.84 8.65
CA GLN A 69 -41.71 10.80 7.49
C GLN A 69 -43.02 11.55 7.75
N GLN A 70 -43.56 11.46 8.97
CA GLN A 70 -44.75 12.20 9.37
C GLN A 70 -44.47 13.70 9.46
N LEU A 71 -43.33 14.11 10.02
CA LEU A 71 -42.89 15.51 10.04
C LEU A 71 -42.64 16.05 8.63
N ALA A 72 -42.06 15.24 7.73
CA ALA A 72 -41.87 15.60 6.33
C ALA A 72 -43.21 15.81 5.62
N ARG A 73 -44.23 14.96 5.85
CA ARG A 73 -45.58 15.14 5.31
C ARG A 73 -46.25 16.41 5.83
N ILE A 74 -46.14 16.68 7.14
CA ILE A 74 -46.70 17.91 7.74
C ILE A 74 -46.01 19.16 7.17
N GLN A 75 -44.69 19.11 6.92
CA GLN A 75 -43.97 20.19 6.25
C GLN A 75 -44.44 20.35 4.79
N GLN A 76 -44.62 19.26 4.06
CA GLN A 76 -45.10 19.29 2.68
C GLN A 76 -46.55 19.84 2.57
N GLU A 77 -47.42 19.50 3.52
CA GLU A 77 -48.77 20.05 3.64
C GLU A 77 -48.74 21.54 3.99
N LYS A 78 -47.82 21.97 4.86
CA LYS A 78 -47.63 23.40 5.17
C LYS A 78 -47.12 24.17 3.97
N ILE A 79 -46.16 23.62 3.22
CA ILE A 79 -45.61 24.22 1.99
C ILE A 79 -46.71 24.34 0.93
N SER A 80 -47.45 23.26 0.65
CA SER A 80 -48.54 23.28 -0.34
C SER A 80 -49.71 24.18 0.06
N ALA A 81 -50.05 24.25 1.35
CA ALA A 81 -51.02 25.22 1.87
C ALA A 81 -50.52 26.67 1.70
N TYR A 82 -49.23 26.92 1.90
CA TYR A 82 -48.61 28.23 1.70
C TYR A 82 -48.55 28.59 0.21
N GLU A 83 -48.22 27.65 -0.67
CA GLU A 83 -48.25 27.81 -2.13
C GLU A 83 -49.66 28.13 -2.63
N ALA A 84 -50.69 27.42 -2.13
CA ALA A 84 -52.09 27.70 -2.43
C ALA A 84 -52.54 29.08 -1.90
N GLN A 85 -52.01 29.55 -0.75
CA GLN A 85 -52.24 30.90 -0.24
C GLN A 85 -51.54 31.97 -1.08
N VAL A 86 -50.31 31.71 -1.54
CA VAL A 86 -49.55 32.61 -2.43
C VAL A 86 -50.23 32.70 -3.80
N GLU A 87 -50.75 31.60 -4.32
CA GLU A 87 -51.48 31.55 -5.58
C GLU A 87 -52.84 32.26 -5.50
N LYS A 88 -53.58 32.09 -4.39
CA LYS A 88 -54.79 32.90 -4.11
C LYS A 88 -54.49 34.39 -3.92
N ARG A 89 -53.30 34.76 -3.43
CA ARG A 89 -52.85 36.16 -3.29
C ARG A 89 -52.32 36.78 -4.59
N LYS A 90 -52.13 36.02 -5.67
CA LYS A 90 -51.78 36.58 -6.99
C LYS A 90 -52.97 37.27 -7.69
N VAL A 91 -54.20 37.08 -7.22
CA VAL A 91 -55.42 37.74 -7.74
C VAL A 91 -56.04 38.68 -6.69
N LYS A 92 -55.36 39.79 -6.42
CA LYS A 92 -55.90 41.10 -6.00
C LYS A 92 -54.75 41.94 -5.45
N THR A 93 -54.45 43.04 -6.16
CA THR A 93 -53.65 44.21 -5.77
C THR A 93 -52.94 44.12 -4.41
N MET A 94 -51.62 43.91 -4.46
CA MET A 94 -50.74 43.67 -3.31
C MET A 94 -50.60 44.95 -2.44
N PRO A 95 -51.02 44.95 -1.16
CA PRO A 95 -50.80 46.07 -0.23
C PRO A 95 -49.32 46.17 0.18
N ARG A 96 -48.81 47.39 0.42
CA ARG A 96 -47.40 47.69 0.73
C ARG A 96 -46.77 46.82 1.83
N ASN A 97 -47.54 46.38 2.83
CA ASN A 97 -47.06 45.66 4.01
C ASN A 97 -46.71 44.18 3.72
N LEU A 98 -47.13 43.63 2.57
CA LEU A 98 -46.73 42.29 2.11
C LEU A 98 -45.41 42.32 1.32
N ARG A 99 -44.90 43.50 0.96
CA ARG A 99 -43.59 43.66 0.32
C ARG A 99 -42.48 43.34 1.31
N ASP A 100 -42.61 43.78 2.56
CA ASP A 100 -41.61 43.55 3.61
C ASP A 100 -41.57 42.09 4.08
N ASN A 101 -42.71 41.42 4.25
CA ASN A 101 -42.73 39.98 4.57
C ASN A 101 -42.19 39.10 3.43
N ASN A 102 -42.35 39.55 2.17
CA ASN A 102 -41.78 38.86 1.01
C ASN A 102 -40.28 39.15 0.86
N ILE A 103 -39.81 40.31 1.33
CA ILE A 103 -38.38 40.62 1.47
C ILE A 103 -37.77 39.76 2.57
N GLU A 104 -38.37 39.71 3.76
CA GLU A 104 -37.88 38.95 4.91
C GLU A 104 -37.83 37.44 4.62
N PHE A 105 -38.89 36.86 4.05
CA PHE A 105 -38.88 35.44 3.63
C PHE A 105 -37.84 35.17 2.55
N ARG A 106 -37.67 36.09 1.58
CA ARG A 106 -36.65 35.97 0.52
C ARG A 106 -35.24 36.15 1.07
N THR A 107 -35.05 36.95 2.13
CA THR A 107 -33.79 37.09 2.86
C THR A 107 -33.49 35.83 3.66
N ILE A 108 -34.43 35.30 4.45
CA ILE A 108 -34.26 34.03 5.19
C ILE A 108 -33.97 32.87 4.22
N TYR A 109 -34.69 32.76 3.11
CA TYR A 109 -34.42 31.73 2.10
C TYR A 109 -33.04 31.90 1.46
N LYS A 110 -32.65 33.13 1.09
CA LYS A 110 -31.31 33.41 0.56
C LYS A 110 -30.23 33.09 1.59
N ASP A 111 -30.41 33.49 2.84
CA ASP A 111 -29.45 33.25 3.93
C ASP A 111 -29.32 31.75 4.22
N ASN A 112 -30.43 31.00 4.23
CA ASN A 112 -30.41 29.55 4.35
C ASN A 112 -29.70 28.90 3.16
N VAL A 113 -29.99 29.31 1.92
CA VAL A 113 -29.31 28.80 0.72
C VAL A 113 -27.81 29.12 0.74
N VAL A 114 -27.42 30.33 1.18
CA VAL A 114 -26.02 30.72 1.35
C VAL A 114 -25.36 29.89 2.46
N ARG A 115 -26.05 29.65 3.58
CA ARG A 115 -25.55 28.83 4.69
C ARG A 115 -25.38 27.37 4.28
N TYR A 116 -26.36 26.77 3.62
CA TYR A 116 -26.26 25.40 3.11
C TYR A 116 -25.17 25.27 2.04
N ARG A 117 -25.05 26.25 1.13
CA ARG A 117 -23.96 26.29 0.16
C ARG A 117 -22.61 26.39 0.85
N ARG A 118 -22.48 27.21 1.88
CA ARG A 118 -21.26 27.34 2.66
C ARG A 118 -20.91 26.04 3.37
N GLN A 119 -21.86 25.42 4.07
CA GLN A 119 -21.66 24.12 4.72
C GLN A 119 -21.28 23.01 3.72
N TYR A 120 -21.88 23.01 2.54
CA TYR A 120 -21.54 22.07 1.47
C TYR A 120 -20.10 22.29 0.97
N ASN A 121 -19.74 23.54 0.68
CA ASN A 121 -18.39 23.90 0.24
C ASN A 121 -17.35 23.58 1.32
N ASP A 122 -17.63 23.92 2.59
CA ASP A 122 -16.75 23.62 3.73
C ASP A 122 -16.53 22.09 3.88
N ALA A 123 -17.58 21.29 3.67
CA ALA A 123 -17.49 19.83 3.71
C ALA A 123 -16.68 19.26 2.52
N GLU A 124 -16.88 19.79 1.31
CA GLU A 124 -16.14 19.38 0.12
C GLU A 124 -14.64 19.74 0.24
N GLU A 125 -14.32 20.94 0.74
CA GLU A 125 -12.95 21.37 1.02
C GLU A 125 -12.30 20.46 2.08
N LEU A 126 -12.99 20.14 3.16
CA LEU A 126 -12.47 19.23 4.19
C LEU A 126 -12.21 17.82 3.64
N GLN A 127 -13.09 17.33 2.77
CA GLN A 127 -12.96 16.04 2.10
C GLN A 127 -11.75 16.01 1.16
N GLN A 128 -11.55 17.06 0.37
CA GLN A 128 -10.39 17.20 -0.50
C GLN A 128 -9.10 17.32 0.31
N LEU A 129 -9.09 18.12 1.38
CA LEU A 129 -7.94 18.24 2.28
C LEU A 129 -7.56 16.89 2.89
N THR A 130 -8.53 16.16 3.43
CA THR A 130 -8.32 14.84 4.02
C THR A 130 -7.71 13.87 3.01
N ASN A 131 -8.25 13.88 1.78
CA ASN A 131 -7.74 13.06 0.69
C ASN A 131 -6.29 13.41 0.31
N ASN A 132 -5.97 14.70 0.19
CA ASN A 132 -4.63 15.17 -0.18
C ASN A 132 -3.59 14.81 0.89
N VAL A 133 -3.92 15.08 2.16
CA VAL A 133 -3.05 14.72 3.30
C VAL A 133 -2.84 13.20 3.36
N TRP A 134 -3.89 12.41 3.12
CA TRP A 134 -3.79 10.96 3.11
C TRP A 134 -2.87 10.43 2.00
N PHE A 135 -2.99 10.95 0.78
CA PHE A 135 -2.13 10.55 -0.33
C PHE A 135 -0.65 10.90 -0.09
N LEU A 136 -0.37 12.08 0.44
CA LEU A 136 0.99 12.47 0.82
C LEU A 136 1.53 11.58 1.92
N PHE A 137 0.72 11.27 2.94
CA PHE A 137 1.11 10.36 4.01
C PHE A 137 1.42 8.96 3.48
N CYS A 138 0.57 8.41 2.61
CA CYS A 138 0.83 7.15 1.91
C CYS A 138 2.13 7.21 1.12
N GLY A 139 2.39 8.29 0.37
CA GLY A 139 3.63 8.45 -0.39
C GLY A 139 4.88 8.42 0.49
N VAL A 140 4.83 9.08 1.66
CA VAL A 140 5.93 9.04 2.65
C VAL A 140 6.12 7.63 3.20
N LEU A 141 5.04 6.91 3.54
CA LEU A 141 5.13 5.51 3.98
C LEU A 141 5.81 4.62 2.93
N VAL A 142 5.45 4.77 1.65
CA VAL A 142 6.07 4.01 0.55
C VAL A 142 7.54 4.41 0.35
N LEU A 143 7.90 5.67 0.56
CA LEU A 143 9.30 6.09 0.54
C LEU A 143 10.13 5.38 1.61
N PHE A 144 9.58 5.16 2.81
CA PHE A 144 10.23 4.34 3.85
C PHE A 144 10.41 2.87 3.43
N MET A 145 9.58 2.33 2.52
CA MET A 145 9.82 1.01 1.95
C MET A 145 11.13 0.94 1.16
N GLN A 146 11.50 2.01 0.47
CA GLN A 146 12.78 2.06 -0.27
C GLN A 146 13.99 1.95 0.68
N ALA A 147 13.90 2.59 1.85
CA ALA A 147 14.89 2.44 2.92
C ALA A 147 14.89 0.99 3.47
N GLY A 148 13.71 0.40 3.67
CA GLY A 148 13.58 -1.00 4.09
C GLY A 148 14.21 -2.00 3.12
N LEU A 149 13.93 -1.87 1.82
CA LEU A 149 14.57 -2.68 0.76
C LEU A 149 16.09 -2.54 0.81
N THR A 150 16.59 -1.32 0.99
CA THR A 150 18.03 -1.06 1.09
C THR A 150 18.68 -1.74 2.28
N LEU A 151 18.03 -1.73 3.44
CA LEU A 151 18.53 -2.43 4.63
C LEU A 151 18.51 -3.96 4.46
N ILE A 152 17.48 -4.53 3.83
CA ILE A 152 17.44 -5.97 3.54
C ILE A 152 18.55 -6.35 2.55
N GLU A 153 18.69 -5.60 1.46
CA GLU A 153 19.68 -5.91 0.43
C GLU A 153 21.10 -5.77 0.95
N ALA A 154 21.39 -4.70 1.69
CA ALA A 154 22.67 -4.55 2.36
C ALA A 154 22.87 -5.69 3.36
N GLY A 155 21.89 -5.95 4.24
CA GLY A 155 21.89 -7.00 5.27
C GLY A 155 22.18 -8.41 4.74
N MET A 156 21.56 -8.77 3.62
CA MET A 156 21.75 -10.03 2.89
C MET A 156 23.07 -10.10 2.12
N GLY A 157 23.60 -8.94 1.71
CA GLY A 157 24.88 -8.82 1.04
C GLY A 157 26.07 -9.18 1.92
N ARG A 158 27.25 -9.24 1.29
CA ARG A 158 28.53 -9.44 1.98
C ARG A 158 29.00 -8.12 2.59
N VAL A 159 29.65 -8.17 3.77
CA VAL A 159 30.17 -6.98 4.49
C VAL A 159 30.92 -6.04 3.55
N LYS A 160 31.84 -6.59 2.74
CA LYS A 160 32.69 -5.82 1.83
C LYS A 160 31.94 -5.01 0.77
N ASN A 161 30.69 -5.37 0.47
CA ASN A 161 29.88 -4.71 -0.54
C ASN A 161 28.77 -3.84 0.07
N ALA A 162 28.63 -3.76 1.39
CA ALA A 162 27.53 -3.06 2.05
C ALA A 162 27.44 -1.58 1.63
N GLN A 163 28.57 -0.85 1.64
CA GLN A 163 28.64 0.55 1.22
C GLN A 163 28.23 0.75 -0.25
N VAL A 164 28.69 -0.14 -1.14
CA VAL A 164 28.32 -0.11 -2.56
C VAL A 164 26.83 -0.34 -2.74
N ILE A 165 26.22 -1.24 -1.96
CA ILE A 165 24.77 -1.48 -2.00
C ILE A 165 23.99 -0.23 -1.57
N PHE A 166 24.40 0.45 -0.50
CA PHE A 166 23.75 1.69 -0.06
C PHE A 166 23.81 2.79 -1.12
N ILE A 167 24.99 3.05 -1.68
CA ILE A 167 25.17 4.07 -2.74
C ILE A 167 24.31 3.71 -3.95
N LYS A 168 24.39 2.46 -4.41
CA LYS A 168 23.63 1.96 -5.56
C LYS A 168 22.12 2.15 -5.36
N ASN A 169 21.59 1.78 -4.20
CA ASN A 169 20.15 1.85 -3.95
C ASN A 169 19.65 3.29 -3.83
N LEU A 170 20.42 4.17 -3.21
CA LEU A 170 20.09 5.60 -3.18
C LEU A 170 20.10 6.20 -4.59
N THR A 171 21.06 5.80 -5.43
CA THR A 171 21.11 6.20 -6.84
C THR A 171 19.93 5.64 -7.63
N ILE A 172 19.53 4.38 -7.41
CA ILE A 172 18.34 3.79 -8.01
C ILE A 172 17.10 4.62 -7.64
N SER A 173 16.95 5.00 -6.37
CA SER A 173 15.84 5.87 -5.93
C SER A 173 15.86 7.23 -6.64
N ALA A 174 17.01 7.89 -6.71
CA ALA A 174 17.15 9.20 -7.37
C ALA A 174 16.90 9.12 -8.89
N ALA A 175 17.50 8.15 -9.58
CA ALA A 175 17.31 7.93 -11.00
C ALA A 175 15.86 7.51 -11.31
N SER A 176 15.23 6.72 -10.44
CA SER A 176 13.81 6.37 -10.58
C SER A 176 12.92 7.59 -10.53
N CYS A 177 13.23 8.56 -9.66
CA CYS A 177 12.54 9.86 -9.55
C CYS A 177 12.65 10.67 -10.83
N LEU A 178 13.87 10.85 -11.33
CA LEU A 178 14.09 11.59 -12.57
C LEU A 178 13.41 10.91 -13.77
N GLY A 179 13.47 9.58 -13.85
CA GLY A 179 12.83 8.82 -14.91
C GLY A 179 11.30 8.88 -14.86
N TRP A 180 10.72 8.83 -13.65
CA TRP A 180 9.27 8.97 -13.44
C TRP A 180 8.77 10.39 -13.71
N TRP A 181 9.52 11.40 -13.26
CA TRP A 181 9.23 12.81 -13.53
C TRP A 181 9.27 13.13 -15.02
N ALA A 182 10.33 12.70 -15.72
CA ALA A 182 10.54 13.06 -17.12
C ALA A 182 9.56 12.35 -18.05
N PHE A 183 9.39 11.04 -17.88
CA PHE A 183 8.66 10.18 -18.81
C PHE A 183 7.60 9.30 -18.14
N GLY A 184 7.89 8.77 -16.94
CA GLY A 184 7.05 7.74 -16.36
C GLY A 184 5.62 8.18 -16.03
N TRP A 185 5.41 9.36 -15.45
CA TRP A 185 4.07 9.90 -15.22
C TRP A 185 3.28 10.02 -16.52
N SER A 186 3.91 10.58 -17.56
CA SER A 186 3.30 10.77 -18.86
C SER A 186 2.83 9.43 -19.44
N PHE A 187 3.72 8.44 -19.51
CA PHE A 187 3.34 7.14 -20.06
C PHE A 187 2.30 6.39 -19.21
N ALA A 188 2.31 6.56 -17.88
CA ALA A 188 1.38 5.89 -16.99
C ALA A 188 -0.04 6.51 -16.98
N PHE A 189 -0.14 7.84 -16.91
CA PHE A 189 -1.39 8.51 -16.53
C PHE A 189 -1.85 9.66 -17.46
N SER A 190 -1.16 10.00 -18.55
CA SER A 190 -1.37 11.23 -19.38
C SER A 190 -2.81 11.80 -19.54
N GLY A 191 -2.94 13.13 -19.71
CA GLY A 191 -4.13 13.79 -20.28
C GLY A 191 -4.74 14.94 -19.45
N PRO A 192 -5.59 15.84 -20.01
CA PRO A 192 -6.45 16.74 -19.23
C PRO A 192 -7.67 15.98 -18.67
N TYR A 193 -7.92 16.16 -17.38
CA TYR A 193 -8.84 15.37 -16.57
C TYR A 193 -10.15 16.13 -16.38
N GLU A 194 -11.12 15.98 -17.28
CA GLU A 194 -12.44 16.56 -17.02
C GLU A 194 -13.30 15.65 -16.12
N ARG A 195 -13.11 14.31 -16.14
CA ARG A 195 -13.84 13.34 -15.26
C ARG A 195 -13.10 12.01 -14.99
N GLY A 196 -11.78 12.00 -14.79
CA GLY A 196 -11.00 10.78 -14.48
C GLY A 196 -9.75 10.60 -15.34
N PHE A 197 -9.06 9.46 -15.21
CA PHE A 197 -7.92 9.11 -16.06
C PHE A 197 -8.36 9.08 -17.53
N LYS A 198 -7.68 9.83 -18.40
CA LYS A 198 -7.84 9.68 -19.86
C LYS A 198 -7.40 8.26 -20.20
N GLU A 199 -8.19 7.56 -21.01
CA GLU A 199 -7.96 6.16 -21.34
C GLU A 199 -6.61 6.00 -22.06
N ASN A 200 -5.56 5.65 -21.32
CA ASN A 200 -4.24 5.41 -21.87
C ASN A 200 -4.24 4.00 -22.46
N GLU A 201 -4.81 3.83 -23.66
CA GLU A 201 -4.96 2.53 -24.34
C GLU A 201 -3.78 1.60 -24.09
N PHE A 202 -2.60 1.97 -24.60
CA PHE A 202 -1.34 1.24 -24.42
C PHE A 202 -0.29 2.02 -23.65
N ALA A 203 -0.17 3.33 -23.89
CA ALA A 203 0.73 4.24 -23.17
C ALA A 203 0.24 5.69 -23.33
N GLY A 204 0.41 6.49 -22.28
CA GLY A 204 0.09 7.90 -22.29
C GLY A 204 1.03 8.76 -23.14
N LYS A 205 0.59 9.96 -23.54
CA LYS A 205 1.25 10.80 -24.56
C LYS A 205 1.41 12.27 -24.17
N GLU A 206 1.09 12.63 -22.94
CA GLU A 206 1.02 14.03 -22.47
C GLU A 206 1.58 14.17 -21.06
N GLN A 207 1.93 15.40 -20.66
CA GLN A 207 2.47 15.74 -19.32
C GLN A 207 3.90 15.26 -19.06
N PHE A 208 4.73 15.19 -20.11
CA PHE A 208 6.17 14.99 -19.97
C PHE A 208 6.81 16.12 -19.15
N LEU A 209 7.84 15.79 -18.36
CA LEU A 209 8.57 16.74 -17.51
C LEU A 209 7.67 17.53 -16.54
N GLY A 210 6.52 16.96 -16.15
CA GLY A 210 5.55 17.61 -15.26
C GLY A 210 4.75 18.76 -15.89
N HIS A 211 4.74 18.87 -17.22
CA HIS A 211 3.95 19.89 -17.90
C HIS A 211 2.44 19.69 -17.68
N HIS A 212 1.67 20.77 -17.52
CA HIS A 212 0.23 20.73 -17.22
C HIS A 212 -0.18 19.98 -15.93
N LEU A 213 0.70 19.96 -14.90
CA LEU A 213 0.36 19.55 -13.53
C LEU A 213 -0.09 20.72 -12.64
N THR A 214 -0.21 21.91 -13.21
CA THR A 214 -0.83 23.09 -12.60
C THR A 214 -2.03 23.49 -13.43
N VAL A 215 -3.06 24.01 -12.75
CA VAL A 215 -4.30 24.47 -13.38
C VAL A 215 -4.40 25.99 -13.26
N GLN A 216 -4.96 26.62 -14.29
CA GLN A 216 -5.18 28.06 -14.27
C GLN A 216 -6.54 28.34 -13.63
N ARG A 217 -6.53 29.12 -12.56
CA ARG A 217 -7.72 29.60 -11.87
C ARG A 217 -8.42 30.69 -12.70
N LYS A 218 -9.68 30.97 -12.38
CA LYS A 218 -10.51 31.99 -13.07
C LYS A 218 -9.92 33.40 -13.06
N ASP A 219 -9.02 33.70 -12.13
CA ASP A 219 -8.31 34.97 -11.99
C ASP A 219 -6.98 34.99 -12.78
N GLY A 220 -6.69 33.95 -13.55
CA GLY A 220 -5.48 33.82 -14.38
C GLY A 220 -4.25 33.31 -13.62
N GLN A 221 -4.33 33.12 -12.29
CA GLN A 221 -3.25 32.56 -11.48
C GLN A 221 -3.12 31.06 -11.68
N MET A 222 -1.88 30.54 -11.65
CA MET A 222 -1.61 29.11 -11.71
C MET A 222 -1.62 28.51 -10.30
N GLU A 223 -2.35 27.42 -10.09
CA GLU A 223 -2.39 26.69 -8.82
C GLU A 223 -1.98 25.21 -8.99
N PRO A 224 -1.39 24.58 -7.96
CA PRO A 224 -1.05 23.17 -7.97
C PRO A 224 -2.28 22.28 -8.12
N ASP A 225 -2.21 21.27 -8.97
CA ASP A 225 -3.28 20.29 -9.13
C ASP A 225 -3.14 19.13 -8.13
N ILE A 226 -4.26 18.50 -7.75
CA ILE A 226 -4.29 17.30 -6.89
C ILE A 226 -3.40 16.16 -7.42
N ARG A 227 -3.21 16.09 -8.75
CA ARG A 227 -2.33 15.13 -9.42
C ARG A 227 -0.89 15.15 -8.92
N LEU A 228 -0.42 16.26 -8.33
CA LEU A 228 0.91 16.31 -7.72
C LEU A 228 1.05 15.39 -6.50
N CYS A 229 -0.03 15.20 -5.72
CA CYS A 229 -0.03 14.27 -4.59
C CYS A 229 0.02 12.81 -5.09
N GLU A 230 -0.77 12.51 -6.14
CA GLU A 230 -0.78 11.19 -6.78
C GLU A 230 0.55 10.89 -7.48
N TRP A 231 1.16 11.90 -8.10
CA TRP A 231 2.49 11.81 -8.70
C TRP A 231 3.53 11.39 -7.66
N PHE A 232 3.54 12.04 -6.49
CA PHE A 232 4.47 11.71 -5.42
C PHE A 232 4.30 10.28 -4.90
N LEU A 233 3.05 9.86 -4.65
CA LEU A 233 2.77 8.49 -4.22
C LEU A 233 3.18 7.47 -5.29
N THR A 234 2.79 7.68 -6.54
CA THR A 234 3.03 6.72 -7.64
C THR A 234 4.51 6.64 -8.00
N TRP A 235 5.24 7.75 -7.90
CA TRP A 235 6.70 7.73 -7.94
C TRP A 235 7.28 6.82 -6.86
N ALA A 236 6.85 6.99 -5.60
CA ALA A 236 7.39 6.21 -4.49
C ALA A 236 7.17 4.70 -4.72
N ILE A 237 6.01 4.32 -5.25
CA ILE A 237 5.67 2.94 -5.65
C ILE A 237 6.57 2.46 -6.81
N CYS A 238 6.78 3.29 -7.84
CA CYS A 238 7.69 2.98 -8.94
C CYS A 238 9.13 2.75 -8.44
N GLY A 239 9.59 3.57 -7.49
CA GLY A 239 10.90 3.41 -6.86
C GLY A 239 11.05 2.06 -6.15
N VAL A 240 10.00 1.60 -5.45
CA VAL A 240 9.97 0.25 -4.84
C VAL A 240 10.11 -0.84 -5.91
N ALA A 241 9.32 -0.79 -6.99
CA ALA A 241 9.42 -1.77 -8.08
C ALA A 241 10.82 -1.78 -8.73
N THR A 242 11.41 -0.61 -8.91
CA THR A 242 12.75 -0.44 -9.51
C THR A 242 13.85 -1.00 -8.62
N LEU A 243 13.76 -0.80 -7.29
CA LEU A 243 14.70 -1.39 -6.33
C LEU A 243 14.60 -2.91 -6.30
N ILE A 244 13.38 -3.48 -6.35
CA ILE A 244 13.19 -4.93 -6.43
C ILE A 244 13.85 -5.48 -7.71
N ALA A 245 13.63 -4.82 -8.85
CA ALA A 245 14.26 -5.21 -10.12
C ALA A 245 15.80 -5.18 -10.03
N GLY A 246 16.35 -4.13 -9.42
CA GLY A 246 17.80 -3.96 -9.21
C GLY A 246 18.44 -4.96 -8.23
N ALA A 247 17.65 -5.57 -7.34
CA ALA A 247 18.12 -6.57 -6.39
C ALA A 247 18.52 -7.90 -7.05
N GLY A 248 18.02 -8.18 -8.26
CA GLY A 248 18.43 -9.35 -9.04
C GLY A 248 19.90 -9.32 -9.48
N VAL A 249 20.51 -8.14 -9.54
CA VAL A 249 21.89 -7.91 -10.02
C VAL A 249 22.80 -7.31 -8.95
N THR A 250 22.42 -7.40 -7.67
CA THR A 250 23.28 -6.98 -6.55
C THR A 250 24.67 -7.59 -6.63
N GLU A 251 25.68 -6.79 -6.30
CA GLU A 251 27.12 -7.13 -6.35
C GLU A 251 27.66 -7.45 -7.76
N ARG A 252 26.86 -7.30 -8.82
CA ARG A 252 27.20 -7.64 -10.22
C ARG A 252 26.96 -6.50 -11.22
N MET A 253 26.50 -5.36 -10.73
CA MET A 253 26.20 -4.18 -11.54
C MET A 253 26.98 -3.00 -10.98
N ASP A 254 27.69 -2.32 -11.86
CA ASP A 254 28.41 -1.09 -11.54
C ASP A 254 27.44 0.09 -11.35
N PHE A 255 27.94 1.17 -10.74
CA PHE A 255 27.16 2.39 -10.45
C PHE A 255 26.46 2.96 -11.68
N LEU A 256 27.19 3.12 -12.79
CA LEU A 256 26.62 3.66 -14.03
C LEU A 256 25.56 2.71 -14.62
N GLY A 257 25.80 1.40 -14.54
CA GLY A 257 24.82 0.39 -14.93
C GLY A 257 23.53 0.51 -14.11
N ALA A 258 23.65 0.72 -12.81
CA ALA A 258 22.51 0.91 -11.91
C ALA A 258 21.70 2.14 -12.26
N LEU A 259 22.37 3.27 -12.55
CA LEU A 259 21.73 4.51 -12.95
C LEU A 259 20.96 4.36 -14.27
N ILE A 260 21.59 3.78 -15.29
CA ILE A 260 20.95 3.58 -16.61
C ILE A 260 19.78 2.61 -16.50
N PHE A 261 19.96 1.47 -15.83
CA PHE A 261 18.91 0.47 -15.66
C PHE A 261 17.71 1.05 -14.93
N SER A 262 17.93 1.71 -13.79
CA SER A 262 16.85 2.27 -12.97
C SER A 262 16.08 3.39 -13.68
N PHE A 263 16.78 4.28 -14.40
CA PHE A 263 16.14 5.32 -15.21
C PHE A 263 15.27 4.72 -16.32
N LEU A 264 15.80 3.78 -17.11
CA LEU A 264 15.03 3.16 -18.19
C LEU A 264 13.86 2.32 -17.67
N TYR A 265 14.04 1.64 -16.55
CA TYR A 265 12.99 0.84 -15.91
C TYR A 265 11.84 1.72 -15.42
N SER A 266 12.15 2.84 -14.76
CA SER A 266 11.14 3.79 -14.24
C SER A 266 10.56 4.72 -15.31
N SER A 267 11.23 4.90 -16.46
CA SER A 267 10.72 5.71 -17.57
C SER A 267 9.88 4.93 -18.57
N PHE A 268 10.16 3.65 -18.82
CA PHE A 268 9.52 2.91 -19.92
C PHE A 268 8.91 1.57 -19.51
N ILE A 269 9.57 0.79 -18.65
CA ILE A 269 9.10 -0.58 -18.36
C ILE A 269 7.87 -0.54 -17.45
N ILE A 270 8.01 0.02 -16.25
CA ILE A 270 6.92 0.09 -15.27
C ILE A 270 5.79 1.03 -15.72
N PRO A 271 6.06 2.26 -16.19
CA PRO A 271 5.00 3.18 -16.59
C PRO A 271 4.01 2.62 -17.61
N ILE A 272 4.51 1.86 -18.61
CA ILE A 272 3.65 1.27 -19.64
C ILE A 272 2.77 0.17 -19.04
N VAL A 273 3.31 -0.64 -18.13
CA VAL A 273 2.53 -1.63 -17.38
C VAL A 273 1.46 -0.95 -16.51
N VAL A 274 1.82 0.17 -15.87
CA VAL A 274 0.86 0.99 -15.09
C VAL A 274 -0.23 1.55 -16.00
N ALA A 275 0.10 1.98 -17.22
CA ALA A 275 -0.85 2.50 -18.19
C ALA A 275 -1.93 1.48 -18.55
N TRP A 276 -1.53 0.23 -18.79
CA TRP A 276 -2.47 -0.84 -19.13
C TRP A 276 -3.49 -1.09 -18.01
N GLY A 277 -3.00 -1.00 -16.77
CA GLY A 277 -3.80 -1.21 -15.57
C GLY A 277 -4.38 0.07 -14.99
N TYR A 278 -3.67 0.65 -14.02
CA TYR A 278 -4.11 1.82 -13.26
C TYR A 278 -4.36 3.07 -14.12
N GLY A 279 -3.74 3.16 -15.30
CA GLY A 279 -3.97 4.21 -16.30
C GLY A 279 -5.23 4.04 -17.14
N GLN A 280 -6.14 3.13 -16.77
CA GLN A 280 -7.39 2.83 -17.50
C GLN A 280 -7.18 2.38 -18.95
N GLY A 281 -6.09 1.64 -19.19
CA GLY A 281 -5.75 1.08 -20.50
C GLY A 281 -6.50 -0.20 -20.84
N TRP A 282 -5.97 -0.94 -21.82
CA TRP A 282 -6.65 -2.12 -22.38
C TRP A 282 -6.95 -3.24 -21.36
N LEU A 283 -6.09 -3.43 -20.33
CA LEU A 283 -6.32 -4.45 -19.29
C LEU A 283 -7.47 -4.07 -18.37
N ALA A 284 -7.62 -2.77 -18.06
CA ALA A 284 -8.75 -2.30 -17.24
C ALA A 284 -10.11 -2.51 -17.90
N LYS A 285 -10.15 -2.60 -19.23
CA LYS A 285 -11.39 -2.78 -20.03
C LYS A 285 -11.63 -4.21 -20.50
N MET A 286 -10.77 -5.14 -20.14
CA MET A 286 -10.84 -6.51 -20.64
C MET A 286 -12.08 -7.24 -20.07
N ASN A 287 -12.86 -7.87 -20.95
CA ASN A 287 -14.02 -8.71 -20.66
C ASN A 287 -15.10 -8.07 -19.74
N ASP A 288 -15.32 -6.76 -19.82
CA ASP A 288 -16.30 -5.99 -19.02
C ASP A 288 -16.13 -6.05 -17.48
N THR A 289 -15.24 -6.89 -16.96
CA THR A 289 -14.90 -7.04 -15.53
C THR A 289 -13.58 -6.38 -15.17
N GLY A 290 -12.64 -6.30 -16.13
CA GLY A 290 -11.26 -5.91 -15.91
C GLY A 290 -10.47 -6.97 -15.12
N TYR A 291 -9.21 -6.62 -14.81
CA TYR A 291 -8.34 -7.39 -13.92
C TYR A 291 -8.54 -6.98 -12.45
N LEU A 292 -8.04 -7.75 -11.50
CA LEU A 292 -7.94 -7.38 -10.09
C LEU A 292 -6.48 -7.31 -9.65
N ASP A 293 -5.98 -6.10 -9.40
CA ASP A 293 -4.70 -5.89 -8.72
C ASP A 293 -4.75 -4.58 -7.94
N PHE A 294 -5.32 -4.60 -6.74
CA PHE A 294 -5.57 -3.41 -5.92
C PHE A 294 -4.28 -2.78 -5.38
N GLY A 295 -3.42 -3.60 -4.77
CA GLY A 295 -2.18 -3.22 -4.12
C GLY A 295 -0.91 -3.48 -4.93
N GLY A 296 -1.01 -4.01 -6.16
CA GLY A 296 0.14 -4.17 -7.05
C GLY A 296 0.90 -5.49 -6.92
N SER A 297 0.26 -6.61 -6.55
CA SER A 297 0.89 -7.94 -6.59
C SER A 297 1.48 -8.23 -7.97
N GLY A 298 0.78 -7.84 -9.04
CA GLY A 298 1.22 -7.99 -10.42
C GLY A 298 2.07 -6.83 -10.91
N ILE A 299 1.45 -5.65 -10.95
CA ILE A 299 2.02 -4.45 -11.58
C ILE A 299 3.31 -3.98 -10.90
N VAL A 300 3.43 -4.13 -9.58
CA VAL A 300 4.56 -3.61 -8.79
C VAL A 300 5.52 -4.73 -8.40
N PHE A 301 5.02 -5.77 -7.72
CA PHE A 301 5.86 -6.80 -7.12
C PHE A 301 6.26 -7.88 -8.11
N MET A 302 5.32 -8.48 -8.85
CA MET A 302 5.65 -9.49 -9.85
C MET A 302 6.53 -8.90 -10.96
N SER A 303 6.26 -7.68 -11.43
CA SER A 303 7.10 -6.99 -12.41
C SER A 303 8.55 -6.87 -11.91
N GLY A 304 8.76 -6.30 -10.71
CA GLY A 304 10.08 -6.21 -10.09
C GLY A 304 10.74 -7.58 -9.91
N GLY A 305 9.99 -8.59 -9.46
CA GLY A 305 10.49 -9.95 -9.28
C GLY A 305 10.92 -10.61 -10.60
N VAL A 306 10.14 -10.47 -11.67
CA VAL A 306 10.48 -10.99 -13.01
C VAL A 306 11.72 -10.30 -13.57
N ALA A 307 11.81 -8.97 -13.42
CA ALA A 307 13.00 -8.22 -13.80
C ALA A 307 14.23 -8.69 -13.01
N ALA A 308 14.08 -8.95 -11.71
CA ALA A 308 15.14 -9.48 -10.86
C ALA A 308 15.59 -10.90 -11.29
N LEU A 309 14.65 -11.78 -11.68
CA LEU A 309 14.99 -13.11 -12.21
C LEU A 309 15.80 -13.01 -13.49
N VAL A 310 15.36 -12.19 -14.44
CA VAL A 310 16.06 -11.95 -15.71
C VAL A 310 17.44 -11.35 -15.45
N GLY A 311 17.53 -10.39 -14.51
CA GLY A 311 18.77 -9.85 -13.98
C GLY A 311 19.73 -10.92 -13.49
N ALA A 312 19.26 -11.78 -12.59
CA ALA A 312 20.06 -12.85 -12.00
C ALA A 312 20.58 -13.86 -13.04
N ILE A 313 19.75 -14.18 -14.06
CA ILE A 313 20.13 -15.09 -15.15
C ILE A 313 21.19 -14.45 -16.05
N ILE A 314 21.00 -13.20 -16.49
CA ILE A 314 21.90 -12.51 -17.42
C ILE A 314 23.24 -12.17 -16.76
N ALA A 315 23.21 -11.69 -15.52
CA ALA A 315 24.41 -11.38 -14.76
C ALA A 315 25.20 -12.64 -14.37
N GLY A 316 24.51 -13.79 -14.23
CA GLY A 316 25.12 -15.07 -13.85
C GLY A 316 25.44 -15.16 -12.36
N LYS A 317 25.95 -16.32 -11.91
CA LYS A 317 26.27 -16.57 -10.50
C LYS A 317 27.43 -15.71 -9.99
N ARG A 318 27.37 -15.25 -8.74
CA ARG A 318 28.54 -14.65 -8.07
C ARG A 318 29.62 -15.71 -7.81
N THR A 319 30.88 -15.31 -7.93
CA THR A 319 32.05 -16.16 -7.68
C THR A 319 31.99 -16.81 -6.29
N GLY A 320 32.19 -18.12 -6.20
CA GLY A 320 32.11 -18.87 -4.93
C GLY A 320 30.71 -19.28 -4.49
N ARG A 321 29.63 -18.77 -5.11
CA ARG A 321 28.25 -18.97 -4.61
C ARG A 321 27.79 -20.42 -4.59
N PHE A 322 28.14 -21.18 -5.63
CA PHE A 322 27.74 -22.57 -5.82
C PHE A 322 28.91 -23.54 -5.85
N ASP A 323 30.10 -23.07 -5.45
CA ASP A 323 31.33 -23.85 -5.53
C ASP A 323 31.39 -24.83 -4.34
N GLY A 324 31.89 -26.05 -4.57
CA GLY A 324 31.87 -27.13 -3.57
C GLY A 324 30.50 -27.78 -3.31
N LEU A 325 29.43 -27.29 -3.94
CA LEU A 325 28.06 -27.81 -3.77
C LEU A 325 27.71 -28.87 -4.84
N ALA A 326 28.37 -30.02 -4.73
CA ALA A 326 28.32 -31.10 -5.72
C ALA A 326 26.92 -31.74 -5.88
N LYS A 327 26.15 -31.89 -4.80
CA LYS A 327 24.79 -32.49 -4.84
C LYS A 327 23.71 -31.50 -4.39
N ALA A 328 22.48 -31.67 -4.90
CA ALA A 328 21.32 -30.86 -4.52
C ALA A 328 21.03 -30.89 -3.01
N LYS A 329 21.28 -32.03 -2.36
CA LYS A 329 21.14 -32.19 -0.89
C LYS A 329 22.13 -31.32 -0.12
N ASP A 330 23.35 -31.17 -0.63
CA ASP A 330 24.41 -30.34 -0.05
C ASP A 330 24.15 -28.85 -0.30
N ARG A 331 23.61 -28.46 -1.47
CA ARG A 331 23.19 -27.07 -1.77
C ARG A 331 22.21 -26.49 -0.76
N LEU A 332 21.40 -27.37 -0.22
CA LEU A 332 20.28 -27.05 0.64
C LEU A 332 20.72 -27.10 2.12
N ALA A 333 21.75 -27.90 2.45
CA ALA A 333 22.26 -28.12 3.80
C ALA A 333 23.50 -27.28 4.17
N ASN A 334 24.42 -27.07 3.24
CA ASN A 334 25.72 -26.47 3.46
C ASN A 334 25.86 -25.20 2.61
N TRP A 335 25.39 -24.08 3.15
CA TRP A 335 25.56 -22.78 2.52
C TRP A 335 27.01 -22.31 2.65
N PRO A 336 27.63 -21.73 1.60
CA PRO A 336 28.98 -21.19 1.74
C PRO A 336 28.98 -20.11 2.81
N LYS A 337 29.89 -20.21 3.80
CA LYS A 337 29.98 -19.22 4.90
C LYS A 337 30.16 -17.80 4.37
N SER A 338 30.88 -17.63 3.25
CA SER A 338 31.13 -16.35 2.60
C SER A 338 29.88 -15.65 2.05
N PHE A 339 28.75 -16.35 1.95
CA PHE A 339 27.49 -15.85 1.42
C PHE A 339 26.38 -15.81 2.47
N GLN A 340 26.72 -15.98 3.75
CA GLN A 340 25.78 -15.73 4.83
C GLN A 340 25.48 -14.23 4.93
N PRO A 341 24.24 -13.87 5.30
CA PRO A 341 23.87 -12.48 5.58
C PRO A 341 24.86 -11.86 6.56
N HIS A 342 25.42 -10.72 6.22
CA HIS A 342 26.39 -10.08 7.08
C HIS A 342 25.74 -9.43 8.32
N SER A 343 24.47 -9.02 8.23
CA SER A 343 23.75 -8.37 9.33
C SER A 343 22.26 -8.75 9.31
N MET A 344 21.90 -9.75 10.13
CA MET A 344 20.50 -10.10 10.36
C MET A 344 19.68 -8.98 11.03
N PRO A 345 20.23 -8.15 11.95
CA PRO A 345 19.50 -7.00 12.49
C PRO A 345 19.03 -6.04 11.40
N MET A 346 19.86 -5.75 10.39
CA MET A 346 19.45 -4.89 9.27
C MET A 346 18.30 -5.50 8.46
N VAL A 347 18.32 -6.82 8.25
CA VAL A 347 17.26 -7.54 7.55
C VAL A 347 15.94 -7.44 8.32
N VAL A 348 15.99 -7.61 9.65
CA VAL A 348 14.81 -7.52 10.52
C VAL A 348 14.25 -6.10 10.54
N ILE A 349 15.09 -5.08 10.73
CA ILE A 349 14.67 -3.67 10.71
C ILE A 349 14.11 -3.31 9.33
N GLY A 350 14.78 -3.74 8.26
CA GLY A 350 14.30 -3.55 6.89
C GLY A 350 12.93 -4.19 6.65
N THR A 351 12.70 -5.39 7.19
CA THR A 351 11.39 -6.07 7.11
C THR A 351 10.31 -5.30 7.84
N PHE A 352 10.59 -4.76 9.03
CA PHE A 352 9.63 -3.91 9.75
C PHE A 352 9.32 -2.62 8.99
N LEU A 353 10.33 -1.96 8.40
CA LEU A 353 10.12 -0.77 7.57
C LEU A 353 9.29 -1.08 6.33
N LEU A 354 9.51 -2.24 5.70
CA LEU A 354 8.68 -2.69 4.58
C LEU A 354 7.24 -2.94 5.01
N TRP A 355 7.01 -3.67 6.10
CA TRP A 355 5.66 -3.91 6.61
C TRP A 355 4.96 -2.57 6.95
N PHE A 356 5.65 -1.70 7.68
CA PHE A 356 5.16 -0.36 8.01
C PHE A 356 4.81 0.46 6.76
N GLY A 357 5.70 0.50 5.77
CA GLY A 357 5.47 1.23 4.54
C GLY A 357 4.42 0.60 3.63
N TRP A 358 4.18 -0.71 3.76
CA TRP A 358 3.24 -1.47 2.92
C TRP A 358 1.82 -0.90 2.99
N TYR A 359 1.41 -0.41 4.16
CA TYR A 359 0.11 0.25 4.34
C TYR A 359 -0.06 1.47 3.43
N GLY A 360 1.03 2.16 3.06
CA GLY A 360 0.99 3.24 2.07
C GLY A 360 0.64 2.78 0.66
N ILE A 361 0.99 1.55 0.27
CA ILE A 361 0.64 0.97 -1.03
C ILE A 361 -0.80 0.44 -1.02
N VAL A 362 -1.16 -0.33 0.01
CA VAL A 362 -2.45 -1.02 0.04
C VAL A 362 -3.57 -0.08 0.49
N CYS A 363 -3.35 0.88 1.39
CA CYS A 363 -4.42 1.75 1.88
C CYS A 363 -4.58 3.06 1.08
N LYS A 364 -3.98 3.19 -0.11
CA LYS A 364 -3.96 4.41 -0.95
C LYS A 364 -5.30 4.88 -1.52
N MET A 365 -6.43 4.40 -1.02
CA MET A 365 -7.75 4.76 -1.54
C MET A 365 -8.18 6.16 -1.08
N PRO A 366 -9.07 6.84 -1.83
CA PRO A 366 -9.45 8.20 -1.49
C PRO A 366 -10.29 8.26 -0.21
N MET A 367 -9.83 9.05 0.78
CA MET A 367 -10.47 9.21 2.10
C MET A 367 -11.65 10.19 2.05
N ARG A 368 -12.65 9.82 1.25
CA ARG A 368 -13.77 10.68 0.86
C ARG A 368 -15.04 10.42 1.67
N SER A 369 -15.15 9.28 2.34
CA SER A 369 -16.31 8.91 3.16
C SER A 369 -15.89 7.98 4.28
N ASN A 370 -16.76 7.83 5.29
CA ASN A 370 -16.56 6.85 6.37
C ASN A 370 -16.41 5.42 5.84
N GLU A 371 -17.16 5.07 4.79
CA GLU A 371 -17.07 3.75 4.16
C GLU A 371 -15.68 3.47 3.59
N MET A 372 -15.04 4.46 2.93
CA MET A 372 -13.68 4.32 2.43
C MET A 372 -12.65 4.20 3.56
N GLY A 373 -12.87 4.91 4.67
CA GLY A 373 -12.06 4.75 5.88
C GLY A 373 -12.16 3.35 6.49
N MET A 374 -13.38 2.79 6.55
CA MET A 374 -13.60 1.41 7.01
C MET A 374 -12.99 0.38 6.05
N LEU A 375 -13.06 0.61 4.74
CA LEU A 375 -12.40 -0.25 3.75
C LEU A 375 -10.88 -0.26 3.95
N ALA A 376 -10.25 0.89 4.20
CA ALA A 376 -8.82 0.96 4.52
C ALA A 376 -8.47 0.21 5.80
N ALA A 377 -9.33 0.26 6.83
CA ALA A 377 -9.13 -0.50 8.06
C ALA A 377 -9.12 -2.01 7.80
N GLN A 378 -10.05 -2.52 6.97
CA GLN A 378 -10.04 -3.91 6.56
C GLN A 378 -8.79 -4.27 5.74
N VAL A 379 -8.42 -3.44 4.77
CA VAL A 379 -7.23 -3.67 3.94
C VAL A 379 -5.98 -3.81 4.81
N ALA A 380 -5.84 -2.95 5.83
CA ALA A 380 -4.74 -3.04 6.79
C ALA A 380 -4.79 -4.35 7.60
N MET A 381 -5.97 -4.79 8.05
CA MET A 381 -6.15 -6.06 8.76
C MET A 381 -5.77 -7.26 7.88
N ASN A 382 -6.27 -7.30 6.64
CA ASN A 382 -5.96 -8.34 5.66
C ASN A 382 -4.46 -8.44 5.37
N ALA A 383 -3.81 -7.29 5.14
CA ALA A 383 -2.37 -7.22 4.94
C ALA A 383 -1.60 -7.80 6.13
N THR A 384 -1.99 -7.42 7.35
CA THR A 384 -1.34 -7.86 8.59
C THR A 384 -1.48 -9.36 8.84
N ILE A 385 -2.70 -9.90 8.64
CA ILE A 385 -2.97 -11.33 8.83
C ILE A 385 -2.17 -12.17 7.82
N ALA A 386 -2.18 -11.78 6.54
CA ALA A 386 -1.45 -12.51 5.50
C ALA A 386 0.06 -12.50 5.75
N ALA A 387 0.61 -11.35 6.15
CA ALA A 387 2.02 -11.17 6.51
C ALA A 387 2.43 -12.11 7.66
N ALA A 388 1.68 -12.07 8.77
CA ALA A 388 1.95 -12.88 9.94
C ALA A 388 1.85 -14.38 9.63
N ALA A 389 0.80 -14.79 8.91
CA ALA A 389 0.56 -16.18 8.57
C ALA A 389 1.64 -16.76 7.66
N SER A 390 2.00 -16.05 6.60
CA SER A 390 3.05 -16.42 5.67
C SER A 390 4.41 -16.51 6.35
N GLY A 391 4.74 -15.51 7.18
CA GLY A 391 5.99 -15.48 7.94
C GLY A 391 6.13 -16.66 8.89
N VAL A 392 5.11 -16.89 9.72
CA VAL A 392 5.10 -18.02 10.67
C VAL A 392 5.17 -19.35 9.94
N LEU A 393 4.43 -19.52 8.84
CA LEU A 393 4.49 -20.75 8.04
C LEU A 393 5.88 -20.99 7.47
N ALA A 394 6.49 -19.99 6.82
CA ALA A 394 7.82 -20.11 6.25
C ALA A 394 8.86 -20.48 7.32
N PHE A 395 8.77 -19.85 8.49
CA PHE A 395 9.60 -20.16 9.65
C PHE A 395 9.40 -21.60 10.13
N LEU A 396 8.15 -22.05 10.32
CA LEU A 396 7.84 -23.39 10.81
C LEU A 396 8.25 -24.48 9.81
N LEU A 397 8.03 -24.28 8.51
CA LEU A 397 8.49 -25.20 7.45
C LEU A 397 10.01 -25.34 7.48
N ARG A 398 10.71 -24.22 7.59
CA ARG A 398 12.18 -24.21 7.67
C ARG A 398 12.68 -24.88 8.94
N LEU A 399 12.04 -24.63 10.08
CA LEU A 399 12.35 -25.27 11.35
C LEU A 399 12.10 -26.79 11.29
N ALA A 400 10.99 -27.23 10.70
CA ALA A 400 10.68 -28.65 10.53
C ALA A 400 11.72 -29.36 9.64
N MET A 401 12.14 -28.73 8.54
CA MET A 401 13.09 -29.31 7.60
C MET A 401 14.55 -29.27 8.04
N ARG A 402 14.97 -28.21 8.74
CA ARG A 402 16.39 -27.96 9.10
C ARG A 402 16.72 -28.10 10.58
N ARG A 403 15.70 -28.15 11.44
CA ARG A 403 15.85 -28.13 12.91
C ARG A 403 16.68 -26.95 13.41
N LYS A 404 16.63 -25.82 12.70
CA LYS A 404 17.33 -24.56 13.01
C LYS A 404 16.39 -23.37 12.83
N TYR A 405 16.53 -22.36 13.68
CA TYR A 405 15.82 -21.09 13.53
C TYR A 405 16.45 -20.26 12.41
N ASP A 406 15.65 -19.88 11.42
CA ASP A 406 16.07 -19.13 10.24
C ASP A 406 15.25 -17.85 10.16
N ILE A 407 15.81 -16.77 10.72
CA ILE A 407 15.15 -15.46 10.78
C ILE A 407 15.00 -14.87 9.38
N GLY A 408 15.93 -15.14 8.46
CA GLY A 408 15.85 -14.64 7.08
C GLY A 408 14.64 -15.22 6.34
N MET A 409 14.36 -16.51 6.53
CA MET A 409 13.14 -17.14 6.01
C MET A 409 11.85 -16.58 6.62
N LEU A 410 11.84 -16.27 7.92
CA LEU A 410 10.71 -15.60 8.56
C LEU A 410 10.46 -14.22 7.92
N CYS A 411 11.52 -13.40 7.80
CA CYS A 411 11.47 -12.07 7.20
C CYS A 411 10.94 -12.12 5.76
N ASN A 412 11.54 -12.92 4.89
CA ASN A 412 11.10 -13.06 3.51
C ASN A 412 9.70 -13.68 3.38
N GLY A 413 9.32 -14.57 4.32
CA GLY A 413 7.96 -15.11 4.41
C GLY A 413 6.93 -14.04 4.71
N ILE A 414 7.22 -13.12 5.65
CA ILE A 414 6.35 -11.97 5.93
C ILE A 414 6.12 -11.14 4.66
N LEU A 415 7.19 -10.83 3.93
CA LEU A 415 7.12 -10.06 2.69
C LEU A 415 6.32 -10.82 1.60
N ALA A 416 6.53 -12.12 1.44
CA ALA A 416 5.78 -12.94 0.49
C ALA A 416 4.26 -12.94 0.78
N GLY A 417 3.86 -12.93 2.06
CA GLY A 417 2.46 -12.81 2.47
C GLY A 417 1.86 -11.46 2.11
N LEU A 418 2.60 -10.38 2.38
CA LEU A 418 2.22 -9.02 2.00
C LEU A 418 2.08 -8.86 0.48
N VAL A 419 2.99 -9.46 -0.30
CA VAL A 419 2.91 -9.49 -1.77
C VAL A 419 1.67 -10.26 -2.22
N ALA A 420 1.43 -11.45 -1.69
CA ALA A 420 0.33 -12.32 -2.10
C ALA A 420 -1.05 -11.69 -1.87
N ILE A 421 -1.25 -10.99 -0.75
CA ILE A 421 -2.55 -10.39 -0.44
C ILE A 421 -2.80 -9.06 -1.17
N SER A 422 -1.76 -8.40 -1.69
CA SER A 422 -1.85 -7.03 -2.20
C SER A 422 -2.92 -6.87 -3.31
N ALA A 423 -3.06 -7.81 -4.23
CA ALA A 423 -4.04 -7.74 -5.32
C ALA A 423 -5.50 -7.78 -4.82
N GLY A 424 -5.79 -8.63 -3.83
CA GLY A 424 -7.15 -8.88 -3.33
C GLY A 424 -7.48 -8.20 -2.00
N CYS A 425 -6.55 -7.45 -1.40
CA CYS A 425 -6.69 -7.00 0.00
C CYS A 425 -7.97 -6.19 0.30
N ALA A 426 -8.59 -5.55 -0.68
CA ALA A 426 -9.86 -4.85 -0.54
C ALA A 426 -11.10 -5.74 -0.72
N SER A 427 -11.03 -6.77 -1.57
CA SER A 427 -12.17 -7.59 -2.01
C SER A 427 -12.32 -8.92 -1.26
N VAL A 428 -11.32 -9.32 -0.48
CA VAL A 428 -11.34 -10.58 0.28
C VAL A 428 -11.69 -10.36 1.74
N GLU A 429 -12.36 -11.34 2.35
CA GLU A 429 -12.59 -11.38 3.81
C GLU A 429 -11.29 -11.72 4.58
N CYS A 430 -11.24 -11.36 5.86
CA CYS A 430 -10.11 -11.62 6.75
C CYS A 430 -9.72 -13.11 6.84
N GLY A 431 -10.70 -14.03 6.77
CA GLY A 431 -10.44 -15.48 6.74
C GLY A 431 -9.71 -15.92 5.46
N SER A 432 -10.08 -15.35 4.31
CA SER A 432 -9.39 -15.60 3.05
C SER A 432 -7.99 -14.99 3.03
N ALA A 433 -7.79 -13.83 3.65
CA ALA A 433 -6.46 -13.21 3.76
C ALA A 433 -5.45 -14.15 4.46
N LEU A 434 -5.88 -14.88 5.49
CA LEU A 434 -5.08 -15.92 6.14
C LEU A 434 -4.66 -17.02 5.15
N ALA A 435 -5.61 -17.58 4.41
CA ALA A 435 -5.35 -18.65 3.45
C ALA A 435 -4.44 -18.19 2.30
N ILE A 436 -4.68 -16.99 1.76
CA ILE A 436 -3.86 -16.39 0.70
C ILE A 436 -2.43 -16.19 1.19
N GLY A 437 -2.24 -15.69 2.42
CA GLY A 437 -0.93 -15.54 3.05
C GLY A 437 -0.21 -16.87 3.23
N LEU A 438 -0.89 -17.91 3.74
CA LEU A 438 -0.30 -19.25 3.90
C LEU A 438 0.17 -19.84 2.56
N VAL A 439 -0.65 -19.76 1.52
CA VAL A 439 -0.25 -20.25 0.18
C VAL A 439 0.89 -19.40 -0.38
N GLY A 440 0.87 -18.08 -0.19
CA GLY A 440 1.97 -17.18 -0.57
C GLY A 440 3.30 -17.57 0.07
N GLY A 441 3.30 -17.86 1.37
CA GLY A 441 4.49 -18.32 2.10
C GLY A 441 4.99 -19.69 1.66
N LEU A 442 4.07 -20.60 1.34
CA LEU A 442 4.39 -21.93 0.81
C LEU A 442 5.04 -21.82 -0.59
N LEU A 443 4.48 -20.99 -1.46
CA LEU A 443 5.01 -20.74 -2.79
C LEU A 443 6.37 -20.06 -2.75
N TYR A 444 6.54 -19.04 -1.89
CA TYR A 444 7.86 -18.45 -1.64
C TYR A 444 8.88 -19.51 -1.21
N PHE A 445 8.51 -20.36 -0.24
CA PHE A 445 9.40 -21.41 0.27
C PHE A 445 9.89 -22.32 -0.86
N PHE A 446 8.96 -22.92 -1.61
CA PHE A 446 9.33 -23.82 -2.71
C PHE A 446 10.06 -23.11 -3.86
N THR A 447 9.69 -21.88 -4.18
CA THR A 447 10.34 -21.10 -5.24
C THR A 447 11.79 -20.78 -4.86
N SER A 448 12.06 -20.36 -3.62
CA SER A 448 13.43 -20.14 -3.12
C SER A 448 14.27 -21.42 -3.26
N LEU A 449 13.70 -22.58 -2.94
CA LEU A 449 14.37 -23.87 -3.15
C LEU A 449 14.62 -24.17 -4.63
N ALA A 450 13.65 -23.93 -5.50
CA ALA A 450 13.73 -24.21 -6.93
C ALA A 450 14.78 -23.33 -7.65
N ILE A 451 14.80 -22.03 -7.38
CA ILE A 451 15.81 -21.09 -7.93
C ILE A 451 17.22 -21.55 -7.56
N ARG A 452 17.44 -21.92 -6.29
CA ARG A 452 18.73 -22.42 -5.80
C ARG A 452 19.10 -23.77 -6.42
N ALA A 453 18.13 -24.65 -6.62
CA ALA A 453 18.35 -25.93 -7.31
C ALA A 453 18.79 -25.70 -8.77
N ALA A 454 18.20 -24.71 -9.44
CA ALA A 454 18.55 -24.29 -10.80
C ALA A 454 19.88 -23.52 -10.91
N LYS A 455 20.62 -23.31 -9.81
CA LYS A 455 21.87 -22.53 -9.75
C LYS A 455 21.72 -21.09 -10.22
N ILE A 456 20.52 -20.51 -10.07
CA ILE A 456 20.29 -19.09 -10.30
C ILE A 456 20.64 -18.36 -9.00
N ASP A 457 21.53 -17.37 -9.10
CA ASP A 457 21.95 -16.58 -7.95
C ASP A 457 21.09 -15.33 -7.81
N ASP A 458 19.95 -15.51 -7.18
CA ASP A 458 19.11 -14.41 -6.70
C ASP A 458 19.68 -13.88 -5.37
N SER A 459 20.03 -12.60 -5.33
CA SER A 459 20.85 -12.02 -4.25
C SER A 459 20.12 -12.03 -2.90
N VAL A 460 18.82 -11.76 -2.93
CA VAL A 460 17.96 -11.54 -1.75
C VAL A 460 16.70 -12.39 -1.79
N ASP A 461 16.65 -13.39 -2.68
CA ASP A 461 15.43 -14.13 -3.03
C ASP A 461 14.32 -13.22 -3.61
N ALA A 462 14.68 -12.19 -4.39
CA ALA A 462 13.77 -11.20 -4.96
C ALA A 462 12.66 -11.86 -5.82
N PHE A 463 13.00 -12.76 -6.74
CA PHE A 463 11.98 -13.43 -7.55
C PHE A 463 11.11 -14.38 -6.70
N ALA A 464 11.70 -15.05 -5.71
CA ALA A 464 10.95 -15.95 -4.84
C ALA A 464 9.97 -15.21 -3.92
N VAL A 465 10.31 -14.01 -3.45
CA VAL A 465 9.45 -13.19 -2.59
C VAL A 465 8.42 -12.40 -3.39
N TYR A 466 8.83 -11.77 -4.49
CA TYR A 466 7.98 -10.81 -5.21
C TYR A 466 7.35 -11.39 -6.48
N GLY A 467 8.02 -12.33 -7.16
CA GLY A 467 7.57 -12.92 -8.41
C GLY A 467 6.40 -13.89 -8.24
N VAL A 468 6.69 -15.08 -7.72
CA VAL A 468 5.68 -16.17 -7.62
C VAL A 468 4.56 -15.84 -6.62
N PRO A 469 4.82 -15.29 -5.41
CA PRO A 469 3.74 -14.81 -4.56
C PRO A 469 2.90 -13.71 -5.20
N GLY A 470 3.50 -12.86 -6.06
CA GLY A 470 2.78 -11.86 -6.83
C GLY A 470 1.84 -12.48 -7.87
N MET A 471 2.32 -13.49 -8.62
CA MET A 471 1.49 -14.29 -9.54
C MET A 471 0.34 -14.97 -8.80
N TRP A 472 0.59 -15.54 -7.62
CA TRP A 472 -0.46 -16.13 -6.80
C TRP A 472 -1.47 -15.10 -6.33
N GLY A 473 -1.03 -13.91 -5.90
CA GLY A 473 -1.95 -12.83 -5.51
C GLY A 473 -2.91 -12.43 -6.62
N LEU A 474 -2.42 -12.34 -7.86
CA LEU A 474 -3.27 -12.09 -9.02
C LEU A 474 -4.31 -13.19 -9.26
N LEU A 475 -4.00 -14.45 -8.98
CA LEU A 475 -4.98 -15.54 -9.12
C LEU A 475 -5.95 -15.59 -7.93
N ALA A 476 -5.42 -15.36 -6.73
CA ALA A 476 -6.18 -15.41 -5.49
C ALA A 476 -7.23 -14.30 -5.40
N ALA A 477 -6.94 -13.10 -5.93
CA ALA A 477 -7.85 -11.96 -5.86
C ALA A 477 -9.25 -12.25 -6.44
N PRO A 478 -9.39 -12.73 -7.70
CA PRO A 478 -10.70 -13.10 -8.25
C PRO A 478 -11.25 -14.41 -7.67
N LEU A 479 -10.40 -15.34 -7.20
CA LEU A 479 -10.84 -16.62 -6.63
C LEU A 479 -11.49 -16.48 -5.26
N PHE A 480 -11.03 -15.52 -4.46
CA PHE A 480 -11.50 -15.28 -3.08
C PHE A 480 -12.28 -13.97 -2.95
N ASP A 481 -12.77 -13.38 -4.06
CA ASP A 481 -13.61 -12.19 -4.03
C ASP A 481 -14.92 -12.49 -3.27
N TRP A 482 -15.09 -11.88 -2.09
CA TRP A 482 -16.07 -12.32 -1.10
C TRP A 482 -17.07 -11.26 -0.66
N GLY A 483 -16.98 -10.03 -1.17
CA GLY A 483 -17.71 -8.83 -0.71
C GLY A 483 -19.09 -9.08 -0.09
N ASN A 484 -20.16 -9.10 -0.89
CA ASN A 484 -21.54 -9.35 -0.48
C ASN A 484 -21.91 -10.85 -0.67
N GLY A 485 -21.03 -11.74 -0.20
CA GLY A 485 -21.13 -13.18 -0.42
C GLY A 485 -20.63 -13.63 -1.80
N PHE A 486 -20.50 -14.94 -2.00
CA PHE A 486 -20.00 -15.54 -3.25
C PHE A 486 -20.95 -15.37 -4.45
N SER A 487 -22.16 -14.86 -4.25
CA SER A 487 -23.15 -14.73 -5.33
C SER A 487 -22.92 -13.52 -6.23
N HIS A 488 -22.02 -12.61 -5.87
CA HIS A 488 -21.75 -11.37 -6.62
C HIS A 488 -20.26 -11.16 -6.84
N PHE A 489 -19.93 -10.43 -7.90
CA PHE A 489 -18.56 -10.01 -8.20
C PHE A 489 -18.36 -8.53 -7.87
N HIS A 490 -17.27 -8.19 -7.19
CA HIS A 490 -17.04 -6.86 -6.60
C HIS A 490 -15.87 -6.11 -7.22
N GLY A 491 -14.85 -6.83 -7.67
CA GLY A 491 -13.67 -6.22 -8.30
C GLY A 491 -12.92 -5.28 -7.35
N PHE A 492 -12.53 -4.10 -7.85
CA PHE A 492 -11.74 -3.11 -7.07
C PHE A 492 -12.51 -2.43 -5.91
N TRP A 493 -13.82 -2.65 -5.78
CA TRP A 493 -14.69 -1.88 -4.87
C TRP A 493 -15.00 -2.56 -3.53
N GLY A 494 -14.22 -3.58 -3.17
CA GLY A 494 -14.33 -4.25 -1.88
C GLY A 494 -15.67 -4.96 -1.69
N PHE A 495 -16.51 -4.50 -0.75
CA PHE A 495 -17.84 -5.08 -0.51
C PHE A 495 -18.92 -4.58 -1.49
N ARG A 496 -18.58 -3.64 -2.38
CA ARG A 496 -19.54 -3.12 -3.36
C ARG A 496 -19.44 -3.92 -4.64
N CYS A 497 -20.56 -4.52 -5.02
CA CYS A 497 -20.65 -5.29 -6.26
C CYS A 497 -20.47 -4.37 -7.48
N ILE A 498 -19.98 -4.94 -8.58
CA ILE A 498 -20.07 -4.28 -9.88
C ILE A 498 -21.55 -4.22 -10.28
N LYS A 499 -22.04 -3.01 -10.51
CA LYS A 499 -23.42 -2.78 -10.92
C LYS A 499 -23.57 -2.94 -12.42
N ALA A 500 -24.64 -3.59 -12.85
CA ALA A 500 -25.10 -3.56 -14.23
C ALA A 500 -25.73 -2.19 -14.56
N LEU A 501 -26.06 -1.98 -15.85
CA LEU A 501 -26.69 -0.75 -16.34
C LEU A 501 -28.03 -0.43 -15.65
N ASP A 502 -28.69 -1.44 -15.09
CA ASP A 502 -29.93 -1.34 -14.32
C ASP A 502 -29.72 -1.13 -12.81
N ASN A 503 -28.49 -0.79 -12.38
CA ASN A 503 -28.07 -0.61 -11.00
C ASN A 503 -28.14 -1.86 -10.09
N ARG A 504 -28.41 -3.05 -10.63
CA ARG A 504 -28.37 -4.31 -9.85
C ARG A 504 -26.95 -4.87 -9.79
N CYS A 505 -26.64 -5.61 -8.71
CA CYS A 505 -25.38 -6.35 -8.62
C CYS A 505 -25.33 -7.45 -9.68
N LYS A 506 -24.24 -7.50 -10.46
CA LYS A 506 -23.98 -8.64 -11.35
C LYS A 506 -23.71 -9.90 -10.52
N GLY A 507 -24.26 -11.03 -10.96
CA GLY A 507 -24.13 -12.31 -10.28
C GLY A 507 -22.79 -12.98 -10.58
N HIS A 508 -22.39 -13.92 -9.73
CA HIS A 508 -21.23 -14.78 -9.96
C HIS A 508 -21.51 -15.83 -11.07
N ASP A 509 -22.78 -16.19 -11.26
CA ASP A 509 -23.25 -17.12 -12.30
C ASP A 509 -23.25 -16.50 -13.72
N ASP A 510 -23.09 -15.19 -13.84
CA ASP A 510 -23.06 -14.46 -15.11
C ASP A 510 -21.72 -14.65 -15.87
N GLY A 511 -20.82 -15.52 -15.39
CA GLY A 511 -19.52 -15.79 -16.01
C GLY A 511 -18.40 -14.83 -15.60
N LEU A 512 -18.70 -13.77 -14.83
CA LEU A 512 -17.75 -12.70 -14.49
C LEU A 512 -16.48 -13.18 -13.79
N VAL A 513 -16.54 -14.23 -12.97
CA VAL A 513 -15.34 -14.75 -12.30
C VAL A 513 -14.41 -15.45 -13.29
N LYS A 514 -14.96 -16.12 -14.31
CA LYS A 514 -14.14 -16.68 -15.39
C LYS A 514 -13.48 -15.57 -16.20
N ASP A 515 -14.22 -14.50 -16.47
CA ASP A 515 -13.73 -13.34 -17.19
C ASP A 515 -12.64 -12.58 -16.42
N ALA A 516 -12.83 -12.41 -15.11
CA ALA A 516 -11.85 -11.80 -14.22
C ALA A 516 -10.59 -12.66 -14.07
N ILE A 517 -10.74 -13.98 -13.91
CA ILE A 517 -9.60 -14.90 -13.90
C ILE A 517 -8.84 -14.82 -15.23
N ALA A 518 -9.55 -14.80 -16.36
CA ALA A 518 -8.94 -14.65 -17.68
C ALA A 518 -8.21 -13.31 -17.83
N ALA A 519 -8.79 -12.20 -17.35
CA ALA A 519 -8.15 -10.89 -17.34
C ALA A 519 -6.90 -10.86 -16.45
N ASN A 520 -6.93 -11.51 -15.28
CA ASN A 520 -5.77 -11.64 -14.39
C ASN A 520 -4.67 -12.52 -15.00
N PHE A 521 -5.01 -13.58 -15.75
CA PHE A 521 -4.02 -14.34 -16.52
C PHE A 521 -3.43 -13.52 -17.67
N ALA A 522 -4.25 -12.74 -18.38
CA ALA A 522 -3.78 -11.84 -19.42
C ALA A 522 -2.83 -10.77 -18.86
N LEU A 523 -3.17 -10.16 -17.71
CA LEU A 523 -2.29 -9.26 -16.97
C LEU A 523 -0.98 -9.95 -16.63
N MET A 524 -1.04 -11.14 -16.02
CA MET A 524 0.14 -11.88 -15.61
C MET A 524 1.09 -12.15 -16.79
N GLY A 525 0.55 -12.66 -17.90
CA GLY A 525 1.32 -12.97 -19.11
C GLY A 525 1.87 -11.72 -19.79
N ALA A 526 1.06 -10.69 -19.97
CA ALA A 526 1.48 -9.44 -20.61
C ALA A 526 2.57 -8.73 -19.81
N VAL A 527 2.38 -8.59 -18.49
CA VAL A 527 3.36 -7.92 -17.61
C VAL A 527 4.64 -8.74 -17.52
N ALA A 528 4.56 -10.05 -17.30
CA ALA A 528 5.75 -10.89 -17.22
C ALA A 528 6.52 -10.87 -18.54
N GLY A 529 5.85 -10.98 -19.69
CA GLY A 529 6.47 -10.93 -21.02
C GLY A 529 7.13 -9.59 -21.30
N TRP A 530 6.42 -8.48 -21.08
CA TRP A 530 6.94 -7.12 -21.31
C TRP A 530 8.16 -6.82 -20.45
N VAL A 531 8.05 -7.08 -19.15
CA VAL A 531 9.11 -6.79 -18.20
C VAL A 531 10.32 -7.68 -18.45
N ALA A 532 10.10 -8.99 -18.70
CA ALA A 532 11.20 -9.91 -18.96
C ALA A 532 11.97 -9.54 -20.24
N VAL A 533 11.26 -9.25 -21.34
CA VAL A 533 11.89 -8.91 -22.63
C VAL A 533 12.65 -7.60 -22.55
N LEU A 534 12.04 -6.52 -22.05
CA LEU A 534 12.70 -5.22 -22.00
C LEU A 534 13.83 -5.17 -20.99
N SER A 535 13.66 -5.79 -19.81
CA SER A 535 14.76 -5.91 -18.86
C SER A 535 15.90 -6.74 -19.45
N ALA A 536 15.60 -7.81 -20.18
CA ALA A 536 16.64 -8.59 -20.85
C ALA A 536 17.41 -7.76 -21.89
N ILE A 537 16.71 -6.99 -22.72
CA ILE A 537 17.36 -6.11 -23.72
C ILE A 537 18.31 -5.13 -23.03
N ILE A 538 17.83 -4.40 -22.01
CA ILE A 538 18.65 -3.41 -21.29
C ILE A 538 19.85 -4.09 -20.64
N LEU A 539 19.64 -5.20 -19.93
CA LEU A 539 20.69 -5.89 -19.19
C LEU A 539 21.72 -6.53 -20.13
N VAL A 540 21.32 -7.05 -21.30
CA VAL A 540 22.25 -7.54 -22.32
C VAL A 540 23.10 -6.40 -22.87
N ILE A 541 22.50 -5.23 -23.16
CA ILE A 541 23.25 -4.04 -23.59
C ILE A 541 24.27 -3.64 -22.51
N LEU A 542 23.86 -3.58 -21.24
CA LEU A 542 24.75 -3.28 -20.12
C LEU A 542 25.86 -4.33 -19.96
N LYS A 543 25.57 -5.61 -20.22
CA LYS A 543 26.56 -6.70 -20.24
C LYS A 543 27.61 -6.48 -21.32
N VAL A 544 27.18 -6.19 -22.54
CA VAL A 544 28.07 -5.94 -23.68
C VAL A 544 28.92 -4.68 -23.44
N ALA A 545 28.33 -3.65 -22.83
CA ALA A 545 29.02 -2.43 -22.40
C ALA A 545 29.95 -2.63 -21.18
N LYS A 546 30.08 -3.86 -20.65
CA LYS A 546 30.90 -4.21 -19.47
C LYS A 546 30.49 -3.48 -18.18
N LEU A 547 29.22 -3.06 -18.08
CA LEU A 547 28.64 -2.43 -16.88
C LEU A 547 28.01 -3.46 -15.92
N LEU A 548 27.82 -4.70 -16.37
CA LEU A 548 27.56 -5.87 -15.52
C LEU A 548 28.87 -6.59 -15.25
N ARG A 549 29.69 -6.06 -14.33
CA ARG A 549 30.98 -6.67 -13.96
C ARG A 549 30.95 -7.03 -12.48
N GLU A 550 31.48 -8.21 -12.14
CA GLU A 550 31.88 -8.48 -10.77
C GLU A 550 32.91 -7.43 -10.35
N VAL A 551 32.67 -6.75 -9.24
CA VAL A 551 33.73 -6.02 -8.55
C VAL A 551 34.76 -7.07 -8.13
N ARG A 552 35.83 -7.21 -8.92
CA ARG A 552 37.01 -7.99 -8.55
C ARG A 552 37.69 -7.24 -7.41
N TYR A 553 37.27 -7.49 -6.19
CA TYR A 553 38.18 -7.35 -5.07
C TYR A 553 39.23 -8.44 -5.24
N GLY A 554 40.48 -8.05 -5.47
CA GLY A 554 41.57 -9.00 -5.64
C GLY A 554 41.66 -9.92 -4.43
N ASP A 555 41.58 -11.23 -4.67
CA ASP A 555 42.00 -12.27 -3.72
C ASP A 555 43.54 -12.30 -3.58
N GLY A 556 44.17 -11.12 -3.52
CA GLY A 556 45.62 -10.94 -3.62
C GLY A 556 46.30 -10.34 -2.40
N ASP A 557 45.58 -9.75 -1.45
CA ASP A 557 46.22 -8.85 -0.48
C ASP A 557 46.08 -9.22 1.02
N GLU A 558 45.73 -10.47 1.31
CA GLU A 558 45.84 -11.00 2.69
C GLU A 558 47.17 -11.77 2.93
N ARG A 559 48.09 -11.76 1.96
CA ARG A 559 49.43 -12.36 2.11
C ARG A 559 50.61 -11.43 1.82
N GLY A 560 50.37 -10.19 1.38
CA GLY A 560 51.42 -9.23 1.00
C GLY A 560 51.69 -8.11 2.01
N ALA A 561 50.79 -7.84 2.95
CA ALA A 561 50.91 -6.70 3.87
C ALA A 561 51.96 -6.86 5.00
N ALA A 562 52.93 -7.75 4.84
CA ALA A 562 54.06 -7.90 5.76
C ALA A 562 55.43 -7.59 5.12
N GLU A 563 55.57 -7.60 3.80
CA GLU A 563 56.86 -7.36 3.14
C GLU A 563 56.62 -6.74 1.77
N GLU A 564 56.92 -5.44 1.64
CA GLU A 564 57.75 -4.87 0.57
C GLU A 564 57.50 -3.36 0.45
N GLY A 565 58.51 -2.60 0.87
CA GLY A 565 58.66 -1.22 0.47
C GLY A 565 59.23 -1.12 -0.95
N SER A 566 58.87 -0.02 -1.59
CA SER A 566 59.52 0.58 -2.76
C SER A 566 59.14 0.07 -4.16
N THR A 567 59.05 1.06 -5.06
CA THR A 567 59.04 1.02 -6.53
C THR A 567 57.68 0.91 -7.26
N GLY A 568 57.17 2.08 -7.66
CA GLY A 568 57.31 2.51 -9.05
C GLY A 568 56.44 1.86 -10.14
N ASP A 569 55.31 2.53 -10.39
CA ASP A 569 54.79 2.92 -11.71
C ASP A 569 53.80 2.00 -12.46
N ARG A 570 52.66 2.65 -12.83
CA ARG A 570 51.61 2.28 -13.82
C ARG A 570 50.60 1.17 -13.49
N ALA A 571 49.54 1.57 -12.81
CA ALA A 571 48.17 1.14 -13.15
C ALA A 571 47.19 2.27 -12.83
N ASN A 572 46.45 2.75 -13.83
CA ASN A 572 45.31 3.64 -13.63
C ASN A 572 44.18 2.84 -12.97
N ASP A 573 44.26 2.71 -11.64
CA ASP A 573 43.13 2.37 -10.81
C ASP A 573 42.38 3.65 -10.47
N TYR A 574 41.08 3.67 -10.77
CA TYR A 574 40.15 4.62 -10.16
C TYR A 574 40.07 4.30 -8.66
N LYS A 575 41.03 4.82 -7.89
CA LYS A 575 41.01 4.84 -6.44
C LYS A 575 39.83 5.71 -5.99
N TYR A 576 38.75 5.07 -5.55
CA TYR A 576 37.80 5.65 -4.59
C TYR A 576 38.46 5.62 -3.19
N GLU A 577 39.61 6.28 -3.05
CA GLU A 577 40.19 6.65 -1.76
C GLU A 577 39.81 8.11 -1.53
N ASP A 578 38.65 8.38 -0.91
CA ASP A 578 38.35 9.67 -0.24
C ASP A 578 37.02 9.70 0.54
N VAL A 579 36.40 8.54 0.83
CA VAL A 579 35.23 8.46 1.74
C VAL A 579 35.50 7.46 2.85
N TYR A 580 36.59 7.67 3.59
CA TYR A 580 36.76 7.14 4.93
C TYR A 580 36.50 8.27 5.93
N ILE A 581 35.27 8.34 6.46
CA ILE A 581 35.06 9.00 7.75
C ILE A 581 35.42 7.95 8.80
N ASN A 582 36.49 8.22 9.53
CA ASN A 582 36.90 7.51 10.73
C ASN A 582 35.68 7.14 11.59
N SER A 583 35.34 5.86 11.66
CA SER A 583 34.47 5.33 12.70
C SER A 583 35.32 4.61 13.73
N SER A 584 36.04 5.39 14.54
CA SER A 584 36.33 5.03 15.92
C SER A 584 35.22 5.61 16.78
N ILE A 585 34.26 4.77 17.18
CA ILE A 585 33.45 4.78 18.42
C ILE A 585 32.70 3.44 18.48
#